data_AF-A0A3M1IVX1-F1
#
_entry.id   AF-A0A3M1IVX1-F1
#
_cell.length_a   1.000
_cell.length_b   1.000
_cell.length_c   1.000
_cell.angle_alpha   90.00
_cell.angle_beta   90.00
_cell.angle_gamma   90.00
#
_symmetry.space_group_name_H-M   'P 1'
#
loop_
_entity.id
_entity.type
_entity.pdbx_description
1 polymer ?
#
loop_
_entity_poly.entity_id
_entity_poly.type
_entity_poly.pdbx_seq_one_letter_code
_entity_poly.pdbx_strand_id
1 'polypeptide(L)'
;YNLTVLDALGCTAEVEATIRQPAELFVNVGPDRLIQLGFDTIVSAFSNYSPVTYEWSPADSLRCLNMDCSTVEVNPTSTTTYTVTVINANGCEATRTVTIRVIKDRPVYIPNVFSPNLDGYNDGFTIFGGRALEKIEKLQVFSRWGSLVFEATDIDPNDELLGWDGTFNGRPVDQGVFVYLAQLRFVDQEVVQVEGDVTLIR
;
A
#
# COMPACT_ATOMS: atom_id res chain seq x y z
N TYR A 1 -44.78 30.02 8.77
CA TYR A 1 -45.25 31.22 8.07
C TYR A 1 -46.76 31.24 8.16
N ASN A 2 -47.36 32.35 8.58
CA ASN A 2 -48.82 32.47 8.68
C ASN A 2 -49.32 33.21 7.45
N LEU A 3 -50.24 32.57 6.74
CA LEU A 3 -50.87 33.10 5.53
C LEU A 3 -52.31 33.48 5.88
N THR A 4 -52.65 34.75 5.72
CA THR A 4 -54.01 35.24 5.92
C THR A 4 -54.65 35.47 4.56
N VAL A 5 -55.80 34.84 4.30
CA VAL A 5 -56.62 35.04 3.10
C VAL A 5 -57.84 35.86 3.50
N LEU A 6 -58.10 36.94 2.76
CA LEU A 6 -59.28 37.80 2.93
C LEU A 6 -60.16 37.67 1.69
N ASP A 7 -61.45 37.34 1.86
CA ASP A 7 -62.39 37.27 0.74
C ASP A 7 -63.04 38.63 0.42
N ALA A 8 -63.82 38.68 -0.67
CA ALA A 8 -64.51 39.90 -1.12
C ALA A 8 -65.63 40.36 -0.17
N LEU A 9 -66.04 39.53 0.78
CA LEU A 9 -67.05 39.84 1.80
C LEU A 9 -66.42 40.25 3.13
N GLY A 10 -65.08 40.26 3.23
CA GLY A 10 -64.33 40.68 4.40
C GLY A 10 -64.02 39.58 5.41
N CYS A 11 -64.26 38.30 5.09
CA CYS A 11 -63.93 37.18 5.96
C CYS A 11 -62.44 36.83 5.85
N THR A 12 -61.77 36.64 6.99
CA THR A 12 -60.38 36.18 7.04
C THR A 12 -60.27 34.71 7.40
N ALA A 13 -59.36 34.00 6.73
CA ALA A 13 -58.91 32.67 7.11
C ALA A 13 -57.40 32.68 7.28
N GLU A 14 -56.91 32.11 8.38
CA GLU A 14 -55.48 31.94 8.63
C GLU A 14 -55.08 30.48 8.43
N VAL A 15 -53.99 30.27 7.69
CA VAL A 15 -53.35 28.98 7.52
C VAL A 15 -51.90 29.10 7.96
N GLU A 16 -51.48 28.17 8.81
CA GLU A 16 -50.08 28.01 9.15
C GLU A 16 -49.39 27.09 8.14
N ALA A 17 -48.36 27.59 7.47
CA ALA A 17 -47.47 26.80 6.63
C ALA A 17 -46.12 26.61 7.35
N THR A 18 -45.75 25.36 7.61
CA THR A 18 -44.42 25.02 8.13
C THR A 18 -43.48 24.70 6.97
N ILE A 19 -42.41 25.49 6.81
CA ILE A 19 -41.30 25.14 5.93
C ILE A 19 -40.23 24.50 6.81
N ARG A 20 -39.87 23.24 6.54
CA ARG A 20 -38.78 22.54 7.25
C ARG A 20 -37.48 22.76 6.48
N GLN A 21 -36.41 23.14 7.18
CA GLN A 21 -35.08 23.16 6.59
C GLN A 21 -34.66 21.73 6.22
N PRO A 22 -34.03 21.51 5.05
CA PRO A 22 -33.46 20.22 4.71
C PRO A 22 -32.43 19.75 5.75
N ALA A 23 -32.22 18.44 5.86
CA ALA A 23 -31.13 17.91 6.66
C ALA A 23 -29.79 18.44 6.13
N GLU A 24 -28.82 18.68 7.02
CA GLU A 24 -27.48 19.03 6.58
C GLU A 24 -26.84 17.86 5.83
N LEU A 25 -26.00 18.19 4.84
CA LEU A 25 -25.23 17.18 4.12
C LEU A 25 -24.20 16.58 5.08
N PHE A 26 -24.21 15.27 5.19
CA PHE A 26 -23.36 14.50 6.08
C PHE A 26 -22.63 13.42 5.30
N VAL A 27 -21.33 13.31 5.54
CA VAL A 27 -20.49 12.23 5.04
C VAL A 27 -19.80 11.51 6.21
N ASN A 28 -19.63 10.19 6.07
CA ASN A 28 -18.87 9.33 6.96
C ASN A 28 -17.90 8.49 6.13
N VAL A 29 -16.65 8.35 6.58
CA VAL A 29 -15.57 7.61 5.90
C VAL A 29 -15.03 6.43 6.73
N GLY A 30 -15.66 6.16 7.88
CA GLY A 30 -15.20 5.16 8.83
C GLY A 30 -14.01 5.62 9.68
N PRO A 31 -13.45 4.73 10.50
CA PRO A 31 -12.31 5.05 11.36
C PRO A 31 -10.98 5.00 10.61
N ASP A 32 -9.96 5.59 11.25
CA ASP A 32 -8.55 5.42 10.88
C ASP A 32 -8.16 3.94 10.82
N ARG A 33 -7.16 3.65 9.98
CA ARG A 33 -6.68 2.28 9.73
C ARG A 33 -5.18 2.19 9.90
N LEU A 34 -4.73 0.95 10.10
CA LEU A 34 -3.33 0.58 10.24
C LEU A 34 -3.02 -0.52 9.23
N ILE A 35 -1.97 -0.33 8.44
CA ILE A 35 -1.47 -1.30 7.46
C ILE A 35 0.03 -1.50 7.64
N GLN A 36 0.54 -2.63 7.16
CA GLN A 36 1.97 -2.84 6.98
C GLN A 36 2.42 -2.27 5.63
N LEU A 37 3.67 -1.82 5.52
CA LEU A 37 4.25 -1.39 4.27
C LEU A 37 4.10 -2.47 3.17
N GLY A 38 3.69 -2.06 1.96
CA GLY A 38 3.41 -2.98 0.86
C GLY A 38 2.03 -3.63 0.88
N PHE A 39 1.16 -3.29 1.84
CA PHE A 39 -0.24 -3.73 1.87
C PHE A 39 -1.21 -2.59 1.58
N ASP A 40 -2.28 -2.92 0.87
CA ASP A 40 -3.38 -2.05 0.52
C ASP A 40 -4.54 -2.15 1.52
N THR A 41 -5.45 -1.17 1.48
CA THR A 41 -6.73 -1.24 2.18
C THR A 41 -7.82 -0.52 1.39
N ILE A 42 -9.08 -0.87 1.66
CA ILE A 42 -10.25 -0.30 0.99
C ILE A 42 -10.97 0.67 1.91
N VAL A 43 -11.15 1.91 1.50
CA VAL A 43 -11.90 2.93 2.23
C VAL A 43 -13.23 3.18 1.53
N SER A 44 -14.33 3.22 2.30
CA SER A 44 -15.66 3.54 1.78
C SER A 44 -16.22 4.77 2.48
N ALA A 45 -16.74 5.70 1.68
CA ALA A 45 -17.48 6.87 2.13
C ALA A 45 -18.99 6.68 1.92
N PHE A 46 -19.78 7.16 2.87
CA PHE A 46 -21.23 7.15 2.84
C PHE A 46 -21.78 8.55 3.03
N SER A 47 -22.78 8.92 2.23
CA SER A 47 -23.52 10.18 2.34
C SER A 47 -24.99 9.94 2.69
N ASN A 48 -25.59 10.83 3.46
CA ASN A 48 -27.04 10.82 3.73
C ASN A 48 -27.90 11.34 2.56
N TYR A 49 -27.27 11.87 1.50
CA TYR A 49 -27.93 12.31 0.28
C TYR A 49 -27.53 11.44 -0.93
N SER A 50 -28.41 11.37 -1.92
CA SER A 50 -28.15 10.76 -3.23
C SER A 50 -29.01 11.44 -4.31
N PRO A 51 -28.48 11.70 -5.53
CA PRO A 51 -27.09 11.46 -5.93
C PRO A 51 -26.12 12.46 -5.31
N VAL A 52 -24.86 12.05 -5.18
CA VAL A 52 -23.73 12.89 -4.76
C VAL A 52 -22.46 12.51 -5.55
N THR A 53 -21.51 13.43 -5.61
CA THR A 53 -20.16 13.19 -6.15
C THR A 53 -19.17 13.07 -5.00
N TYR A 54 -18.22 12.13 -5.10
CA TYR A 54 -17.12 11.96 -4.15
C TYR A 54 -15.80 12.41 -4.78
N GLU A 55 -15.17 13.40 -4.18
CA GLU A 55 -13.86 13.90 -4.57
C GLU A 55 -12.85 13.59 -3.49
N TRP A 56 -11.80 12.84 -3.84
CA TRP A 56 -10.77 12.42 -2.90
C TRP A 56 -9.46 13.15 -3.12
N SER A 57 -8.74 13.40 -2.03
CA SER A 57 -7.37 13.92 -2.05
C SER A 57 -6.49 13.16 -1.03
N PRO A 58 -5.25 12.76 -1.39
CA PRO A 58 -4.60 12.93 -2.68
C PRO A 58 -5.04 11.90 -3.73
N ALA A 59 -5.57 12.38 -4.86
CA ALA A 59 -6.19 11.56 -5.91
C ALA A 59 -5.20 10.60 -6.63
N ASP A 60 -3.93 10.99 -6.75
CA ASP A 60 -2.91 10.18 -7.43
C ASP A 60 -2.45 8.96 -6.61
N SER A 61 -2.86 8.88 -5.34
CA SER A 61 -2.44 7.84 -4.39
C SER A 61 -3.55 6.85 -4.04
N LEU A 62 -4.58 6.76 -4.89
CA LEU A 62 -5.74 5.90 -4.71
C LEU A 62 -6.29 5.39 -6.04
N ARG A 63 -7.12 4.36 -5.97
CA ARG A 63 -7.84 3.79 -7.11
C ARG A 63 -9.32 3.68 -6.78
N CYS A 64 -10.18 4.30 -7.58
CA CYS A 64 -11.63 4.12 -7.43
C CYS A 64 -12.04 2.69 -7.78
N LEU A 65 -12.86 2.06 -6.93
CA LEU A 65 -13.39 0.71 -7.15
C LEU A 65 -14.80 0.72 -7.75
N ASN A 66 -15.43 1.89 -7.83
CA ASN A 66 -16.75 2.12 -8.37
C ASN A 66 -16.84 3.46 -9.11
N MET A 67 -17.90 3.61 -9.92
CA MET A 67 -18.08 4.73 -10.85
C MET A 67 -18.15 6.10 -10.15
N ASP A 68 -18.75 6.14 -8.96
CA ASP A 68 -18.92 7.34 -8.14
C ASP A 68 -17.74 7.57 -7.18
N CYS A 69 -16.71 6.70 -7.20
CA CYS A 69 -15.57 6.74 -6.28
C CYS A 69 -15.95 6.77 -4.79
N SER A 70 -17.15 6.32 -4.41
CA SER A 70 -17.52 6.20 -2.99
C SER A 70 -16.72 5.11 -2.27
N THR A 71 -16.09 4.19 -3.01
CA THR A 71 -15.13 3.22 -2.49
C THR A 71 -13.82 3.32 -3.24
N VAL A 72 -12.72 3.46 -2.49
CA VAL A 72 -11.36 3.59 -3.03
C VAL A 72 -10.43 2.55 -2.40
N GLU A 73 -9.48 2.05 -3.16
CA GLU A 73 -8.34 1.29 -2.67
C GLU A 73 -7.13 2.21 -2.55
N VAL A 74 -6.42 2.10 -1.43
CA VAL A 74 -5.24 2.91 -1.11
C VAL A 74 -4.10 2.02 -0.63
N ASN A 75 -2.88 2.33 -1.09
CA ASN A 75 -1.65 1.65 -0.68
C ASN A 75 -0.53 2.68 -0.41
N PRO A 76 -0.69 3.53 0.62
CA PRO A 76 0.32 4.54 0.91
C PRO A 76 1.59 3.90 1.49
N THR A 77 2.75 4.44 1.15
CA THR A 77 4.07 4.00 1.64
C THR A 77 4.52 4.72 2.91
N SER A 78 3.78 5.75 3.33
CA SER A 78 3.94 6.47 4.58
C SER A 78 2.56 6.80 5.16
N THR A 79 2.49 7.16 6.44
CA THR A 79 1.19 7.52 7.05
C THR A 79 0.57 8.69 6.30
N THR A 80 -0.59 8.45 5.69
CA THR A 80 -1.26 9.41 4.80
C THR A 80 -2.69 9.66 5.28
N THR A 81 -3.10 10.92 5.30
CA THR A 81 -4.49 11.33 5.54
C THR A 81 -5.18 11.57 4.21
N TYR A 82 -6.24 10.82 3.95
CA TYR A 82 -7.11 11.01 2.81
C TYR A 82 -8.29 11.87 3.22
N THR A 83 -8.64 12.82 2.36
CA THR A 83 -9.79 13.70 2.52
C THR A 83 -10.81 13.39 1.45
N VAL A 84 -12.06 13.20 1.83
CA VAL A 84 -13.20 13.06 0.91
C VAL A 84 -14.11 14.27 1.06
N THR A 85 -14.38 14.94 -0.07
CA THR A 85 -15.39 15.98 -0.20
C THR A 85 -16.57 15.41 -0.97
N VAL A 86 -17.76 15.50 -0.38
CA VAL A 86 -19.01 15.06 -0.99
C VAL A 86 -19.82 16.28 -1.40
N ILE A 87 -20.27 16.30 -2.65
CA ILE A 87 -21.05 17.40 -3.22
C ILE A 87 -22.41 16.87 -3.67
N ASN A 88 -23.50 17.48 -3.20
CA ASN A 88 -24.85 17.10 -3.62
C ASN A 88 -25.35 17.91 -4.83
N ALA A 89 -26.50 17.53 -5.38
CA ALA A 89 -27.10 18.20 -6.55
C ALA A 89 -27.43 19.70 -6.34
N ASN A 90 -27.54 20.15 -5.09
CA ASN A 90 -27.78 21.56 -4.75
C ASN A 90 -26.48 22.34 -4.51
N GLY A 91 -25.32 21.71 -4.71
CA GLY A 91 -24.00 22.31 -4.48
C GLY A 91 -23.60 22.43 -3.01
N CYS A 92 -24.28 21.75 -2.09
CA CYS A 92 -23.81 21.67 -0.71
C CYS A 92 -22.62 20.71 -0.63
N GLU A 93 -21.64 21.06 0.21
CA GLU A 93 -20.42 20.26 0.41
C GLU A 93 -20.32 19.76 1.85
N ALA A 94 -19.78 18.56 2.01
CA ALA A 94 -19.38 18.02 3.31
C ALA A 94 -18.04 17.30 3.17
N THR A 95 -17.14 17.50 4.13
CA THR A 95 -15.79 16.93 4.09
C THR A 95 -15.51 16.06 5.30
N ARG A 96 -14.80 14.94 5.07
CA ARG A 96 -14.25 14.08 6.12
C ARG A 96 -12.87 13.59 5.77
N THR A 97 -12.12 13.21 6.78
CA THR A 97 -10.77 12.66 6.66
C THR A 97 -10.70 11.27 7.25
N VAL A 98 -9.83 10.44 6.70
CA VAL A 98 -9.41 9.16 7.27
C VAL A 98 -7.89 9.08 7.20
N THR A 99 -7.25 8.68 8.30
CA THR A 99 -5.80 8.47 8.31
C THR A 99 -5.48 6.99 8.18
N ILE A 100 -4.62 6.67 7.21
CA ILE A 100 -4.06 5.34 7.02
C ILE A 100 -2.63 5.37 7.57
N ARG A 101 -2.42 4.73 8.71
CA ARG A 101 -1.12 4.62 9.36
C ARG A 101 -0.35 3.45 8.77
N VAL A 102 0.92 3.67 8.46
CA VAL A 102 1.80 2.65 7.86
C VAL A 102 2.86 2.23 8.86
N ILE A 103 2.88 0.95 9.20
CA ILE A 103 3.97 0.33 9.95
C ILE A 103 5.04 -0.10 8.95
N LYS A 104 6.24 0.47 9.08
CA LYS A 104 7.39 0.18 8.23
C LYS A 104 8.21 -0.99 8.76
N ASP A 105 7.56 -2.14 8.97
CA ASP A 105 8.26 -3.39 9.25
C ASP A 105 8.88 -3.91 7.96
N ARG A 106 10.15 -4.34 8.04
CA ARG A 106 10.92 -4.83 6.88
C ARG A 106 11.46 -6.23 7.14
N PRO A 107 10.59 -7.23 7.34
CA PRO A 107 11.02 -8.59 7.57
C PRO A 107 11.68 -9.14 6.30
N VAL A 108 12.94 -9.54 6.43
CA VAL A 108 13.71 -10.23 5.40
C VAL A 108 14.31 -11.49 6.00
N TYR A 109 14.35 -12.55 5.21
CA TYR A 109 15.03 -13.80 5.56
C TYR A 109 16.16 -14.02 4.57
N ILE A 110 17.37 -14.13 5.11
CA ILE A 110 18.58 -14.40 4.35
C ILE A 110 19.11 -15.75 4.82
N PRO A 111 19.12 -16.79 3.97
CA PRO A 111 19.66 -18.09 4.32
C PRO A 111 21.12 -17.99 4.73
N ASN A 112 21.53 -18.79 5.71
CA ASN A 112 22.94 -18.92 6.11
C ASN A 112 23.61 -20.18 5.55
N VAL A 113 22.85 -21.05 4.87
CA VAL A 113 23.33 -22.27 4.24
C VAL A 113 22.47 -22.60 3.01
N PHE A 114 23.08 -23.17 1.99
CA PHE A 114 22.39 -23.74 0.83
C PHE A 114 23.20 -24.92 0.26
N SER A 115 22.52 -25.80 -0.47
CA SER A 115 23.04 -27.06 -1.01
C SER A 115 22.68 -27.20 -2.48
N PRO A 116 23.52 -26.73 -3.42
CA PRO A 116 23.23 -26.80 -4.85
C PRO A 116 23.41 -28.24 -5.38
N ASN A 117 22.43 -29.10 -5.10
CA ASN A 117 22.42 -30.54 -5.42
C ASN A 117 21.29 -30.92 -6.40
N LEU A 118 20.45 -29.96 -6.79
CA LEU A 118 19.31 -30.07 -7.70
C LEU A 118 18.18 -30.96 -7.17
N ASP A 119 17.99 -31.02 -5.85
CA ASP A 119 16.87 -31.73 -5.23
C ASP A 119 15.60 -30.87 -5.07
N GLY A 120 15.69 -29.58 -5.42
CA GLY A 120 14.63 -28.59 -5.34
C GLY A 120 14.55 -27.85 -4.00
N TYR A 121 15.48 -28.09 -3.07
CA TYR A 121 15.49 -27.48 -1.74
C TYR A 121 16.81 -26.76 -1.44
N ASN A 122 16.75 -25.43 -1.33
CA ASN A 122 17.92 -24.57 -1.07
C ASN A 122 19.02 -24.78 -2.12
N ASP A 123 18.64 -24.85 -3.39
CA ASP A 123 19.59 -25.06 -4.50
C ASP A 123 20.26 -23.76 -4.94
N GLY A 124 19.69 -22.61 -4.56
CA GLY A 124 20.25 -21.29 -4.81
C GLY A 124 20.24 -20.43 -3.55
N PHE A 125 21.21 -19.51 -3.48
CA PHE A 125 21.27 -18.48 -2.46
C PHE A 125 20.62 -17.18 -2.97
N THR A 126 19.44 -16.87 -2.45
CA THR A 126 18.72 -15.61 -2.69
C THR A 126 18.22 -15.00 -1.38
N ILE A 127 17.60 -13.83 -1.43
CA ILE A 127 17.00 -13.16 -0.27
C ILE A 127 15.48 -13.23 -0.38
N PHE A 128 14.84 -13.60 0.73
CA PHE A 128 13.39 -13.72 0.85
C PHE A 128 12.83 -12.51 1.60
N GLY A 129 11.66 -12.05 1.20
CA GLY A 129 10.99 -10.91 1.82
C GLY A 129 9.50 -10.89 1.55
N GLY A 130 8.77 -10.22 2.44
CA GLY A 130 7.34 -9.96 2.27
C GLY A 130 7.06 -8.87 1.24
N ARG A 131 5.79 -8.44 1.15
CA ARG A 131 5.31 -7.44 0.17
C ARG A 131 6.02 -6.07 0.23
N ALA A 132 6.70 -5.77 1.33
CA ALA A 132 7.45 -4.53 1.48
C ALA A 132 8.75 -4.53 0.67
N LEU A 133 9.38 -5.70 0.46
CA LEU A 133 10.62 -5.84 -0.31
C LEU A 133 10.27 -5.81 -1.80
N GLU A 134 10.63 -4.72 -2.47
CA GLU A 134 10.35 -4.52 -3.89
C GLU A 134 11.37 -5.25 -4.76
N LYS A 135 12.66 -5.12 -4.43
CA LYS A 135 13.74 -5.66 -5.23
C LYS A 135 15.00 -5.88 -4.41
N ILE A 136 15.79 -6.89 -4.76
CA ILE A 136 17.20 -6.95 -4.38
C ILE A 136 17.96 -6.19 -5.48
N GLU A 137 18.27 -4.91 -5.24
CA GLU A 137 18.95 -4.05 -6.23
C GLU A 137 20.29 -4.63 -6.64
N LYS A 138 21.00 -5.20 -5.67
CA LYS A 138 22.32 -5.78 -5.87
C LYS A 138 22.54 -6.90 -4.88
N LEU A 139 23.07 -8.03 -5.37
CA LEU A 139 23.59 -9.12 -4.57
C LEU A 139 25.01 -9.43 -5.05
N GLN A 140 25.97 -9.38 -4.14
CA GLN A 140 27.35 -9.75 -4.39
C GLN A 140 27.75 -10.85 -3.41
N VAL A 141 28.42 -11.88 -3.92
CA VAL A 141 29.00 -12.95 -3.09
C VAL A 141 30.50 -13.01 -3.32
N PHE A 142 31.26 -13.11 -2.24
CA PHE A 142 32.71 -13.11 -2.21
C PHE A 142 33.23 -14.41 -1.58
N SER A 143 34.33 -14.91 -2.11
CA SER A 143 35.11 -15.96 -1.45
C SER A 143 35.66 -15.45 -0.11
N ARG A 144 36.08 -16.37 0.76
CA ARG A 144 36.74 -16.03 2.04
C ARG A 144 38.00 -15.15 1.89
N TRP A 145 38.59 -15.11 0.69
CA TRP A 145 39.77 -14.32 0.38
C TRP A 145 39.43 -12.96 -0.27
N GLY A 146 38.15 -12.60 -0.35
CA GLY A 146 37.67 -11.32 -0.89
C GLY A 146 37.49 -11.27 -2.41
N SER A 147 37.61 -12.40 -3.11
CA SER A 147 37.36 -12.45 -4.56
C SER A 147 35.86 -12.47 -4.82
N LEU A 148 35.34 -11.58 -5.68
CA LEU A 148 33.95 -11.61 -6.14
C LEU A 148 33.69 -12.88 -6.96
N VAL A 149 32.74 -13.70 -6.53
CA VAL A 149 32.38 -14.97 -7.20
C VAL A 149 30.96 -14.94 -7.80
N PHE A 150 30.12 -14.01 -7.36
CA PHE A 150 28.80 -13.79 -7.95
C PHE A 150 28.43 -12.31 -7.82
N GLU A 151 27.80 -11.77 -8.84
CA GLU A 151 27.16 -10.46 -8.82
C GLU A 151 25.92 -10.50 -9.70
N ALA A 152 24.82 -10.00 -9.16
CA ALA A 152 23.59 -9.77 -9.90
C ALA A 152 22.90 -8.51 -9.38
N THR A 153 22.10 -7.89 -10.24
CA THR A 153 21.32 -6.68 -9.95
C THR A 153 19.87 -6.88 -10.34
N ASP A 154 18.98 -6.09 -9.75
CA ASP A 154 17.55 -6.09 -10.06
C ASP A 154 16.90 -7.48 -9.96
N ILE A 155 17.25 -8.23 -8.92
CA ILE A 155 16.74 -9.59 -8.67
C ILE A 155 15.38 -9.52 -7.97
N ASP A 156 14.41 -10.29 -8.48
CA ASP A 156 13.13 -10.48 -7.79
C ASP A 156 13.34 -11.30 -6.51
N PRO A 157 12.89 -10.82 -5.34
CA PRO A 157 13.04 -11.55 -4.09
C PRO A 157 12.19 -12.83 -4.12
N ASN A 158 12.58 -13.82 -3.31
CA ASN A 158 11.94 -15.12 -3.21
C ASN A 158 12.07 -16.03 -4.45
N ASP A 159 12.92 -15.68 -5.43
CA ASP A 159 13.29 -16.57 -6.54
C ASP A 159 14.74 -17.04 -6.38
N GLU A 160 14.91 -18.34 -6.08
CA GLU A 160 16.21 -18.97 -5.90
C GLU A 160 16.99 -19.08 -7.22
N LEU A 161 16.31 -19.13 -8.37
CA LEU A 161 16.93 -19.28 -9.69
C LEU A 161 17.66 -18.01 -10.15
N LEU A 162 17.29 -16.87 -9.57
CA LEU A 162 17.91 -15.57 -9.84
C LEU A 162 19.05 -15.27 -8.84
N GLY A 163 19.20 -16.10 -7.80
CA GLY A 163 20.26 -16.02 -6.81
C GLY A 163 21.57 -16.67 -7.28
N TRP A 164 22.45 -16.95 -6.32
CA TRP A 164 23.70 -17.65 -6.58
C TRP A 164 23.55 -19.16 -6.46
N ASP A 165 23.85 -19.89 -7.54
CA ASP A 165 23.75 -21.35 -7.63
C ASP A 165 25.00 -22.10 -7.12
N GLY A 166 25.95 -21.40 -6.51
CA GLY A 166 27.21 -22.01 -6.07
C GLY A 166 28.21 -22.29 -7.20
N THR A 167 28.07 -21.63 -8.35
CA THR A 167 29.05 -21.69 -9.44
C THR A 167 29.83 -20.39 -9.59
N PHE A 168 31.04 -20.48 -10.15
CA PHE A 168 31.86 -19.35 -10.58
C PHE A 168 32.48 -19.68 -11.93
N ASN A 169 32.29 -18.81 -12.93
CA ASN A 169 32.72 -19.05 -14.31
C ASN A 169 32.22 -20.40 -14.88
N GLY A 170 30.97 -20.75 -14.58
CA GLY A 170 30.32 -21.99 -15.02
C GLY A 170 30.86 -23.28 -14.37
N ARG A 171 31.68 -23.16 -13.32
CA ARG A 171 32.21 -24.30 -12.57
C ARG A 171 31.72 -24.26 -11.12
N PRO A 172 31.34 -25.40 -10.52
CA PRO A 172 31.01 -25.46 -9.10
C PRO A 172 32.20 -24.98 -8.25
N VAL A 173 31.96 -24.10 -7.28
CA VAL A 173 33.02 -23.70 -6.31
C VAL A 173 33.14 -24.72 -5.19
N ASP A 174 34.27 -24.75 -4.47
CA ASP A 174 34.42 -25.63 -3.32
C ASP A 174 33.44 -25.28 -2.19
N GLN A 175 33.04 -26.31 -1.42
CA GLN A 175 32.27 -26.11 -0.20
C GLN A 175 33.02 -25.22 0.78
N GLY A 176 32.30 -24.36 1.48
CA GLY A 176 32.91 -23.39 2.37
C GLY A 176 32.00 -22.22 2.71
N VAL A 177 32.57 -21.26 3.44
CA VAL A 177 31.89 -20.04 3.86
C VAL A 177 32.22 -18.92 2.87
N PHE A 178 31.18 -18.24 2.42
CA PHE A 178 31.22 -17.09 1.52
C PHE A 178 30.60 -15.89 2.22
N VAL A 179 31.04 -14.68 1.85
CA VAL A 179 30.51 -13.43 2.40
C VAL A 179 29.61 -12.81 1.34
N TYR A 180 28.43 -12.31 1.74
CA TYR A 180 27.57 -11.57 0.83
C TYR A 180 27.42 -10.11 1.26
N LEU A 181 27.23 -9.24 0.26
CA LEU A 181 26.73 -7.88 0.41
C LEU A 181 25.50 -7.75 -0.47
N ALA A 182 24.39 -7.26 0.09
CA ALA A 182 23.18 -7.01 -0.68
C ALA A 182 22.58 -5.63 -0.39
N GLN A 183 21.97 -5.05 -1.42
CA GLN A 183 21.21 -3.81 -1.35
C GLN A 183 19.74 -4.14 -1.63
N LEU A 184 18.88 -3.86 -0.66
CA LEU A 184 17.45 -4.20 -0.68
C LEU A 184 16.61 -2.94 -0.86
N ARG A 185 15.89 -2.81 -1.98
CA ARG A 185 14.92 -1.74 -2.22
C ARG A 185 13.56 -2.13 -1.69
N PHE A 186 12.98 -1.27 -0.87
CA PHE A 186 11.60 -1.40 -0.39
C PHE A 186 10.66 -0.52 -1.21
N VAL A 187 9.37 -0.83 -1.17
CA VAL A 187 8.33 -0.10 -1.94
C VAL A 187 8.22 1.39 -1.58
N ASP A 188 8.74 1.82 -0.42
CA ASP A 188 8.86 3.23 -0.04
C ASP A 188 10.14 3.91 -0.57
N GLN A 189 10.85 3.23 -1.49
CA GLN A 189 12.12 3.64 -2.10
C GLN A 189 13.30 3.71 -1.13
N GLU A 190 13.14 3.22 0.10
CA GLU A 190 14.28 3.07 1.00
C GLU A 190 15.16 1.89 0.56
N VAL A 191 16.47 2.10 0.60
CA VAL A 191 17.47 1.08 0.28
C VAL A 191 18.22 0.72 1.56
N VAL A 192 18.17 -0.56 1.94
CA VAL A 192 18.90 -1.08 3.10
C VAL A 192 20.02 -1.98 2.62
N GLN A 193 21.23 -1.72 3.09
CA GLN A 193 22.36 -2.62 2.89
C GLN A 193 22.37 -3.69 3.99
N VAL A 194 22.51 -4.94 3.59
CA VAL A 194 22.67 -6.09 4.48
C VAL A 194 23.94 -6.85 4.10
N GLU A 195 24.59 -7.42 5.09
CA GLU A 195 25.81 -8.21 4.93
C GLU A 195 25.82 -9.38 5.89
N GLY A 196 26.54 -10.43 5.52
CA GLY A 196 26.67 -11.62 6.33
C GLY A 196 27.43 -12.70 5.58
N ASP A 197 27.33 -13.92 6.09
CA ASP A 197 27.92 -15.10 5.49
C ASP A 197 26.88 -16.15 5.11
N VAL A 198 27.22 -16.94 4.11
CA VAL A 198 26.47 -18.10 3.66
C VAL A 198 27.42 -19.28 3.48
N THR A 199 27.02 -20.44 3.98
CA THR A 199 27.78 -21.69 3.83
C THR A 199 27.24 -22.48 2.64
N LEU A 200 28.12 -22.83 1.71
CA LEU A 200 27.81 -23.81 0.65
C LEU A 200 28.23 -25.20 1.12
N ILE A 201 27.30 -26.14 1.09
CA ILE A 201 27.54 -27.57 1.38
C ILE A 201 27.16 -28.45 0.18
N ARG A 202 27.79 -29.63 0.07
CA ARG A 202 27.45 -30.68 -0.92
C ARG A 202 27.53 -32.06 -0.30
#